data_AF-A0A9D2AVU3-F1
#
_entry.id   AF-A0A9D2AVU3-F1
#
_cell.length_a   1.000
_cell.length_b   1.000
_cell.length_c   1.000
_cell.angle_alpha   90.00
_cell.angle_beta   90.00
_cell.angle_gamma   90.00
#
_symmetry.space_group_name_H-M   'P 1'
#
loop_
_entity.id
_entity.type
_entity.pdbx_description
1 polymer ?
#
loop_
_entity_poly.entity_id
_entity_poly.type
_entity_poly.pdbx_seq_one_letter_code
_entity_poly.pdbx_strand_id
1 'polypeptide(L)' 'MGMRAVIADDEVLIRMYIREILENNGYEVAGEAEDGMDAAPCAGSRGRTL' A
#
# COMPACT_ATOMS: atom_id res chain seq x y z
N MET A 1 12.35 9.64 7.33
CA MET A 1 11.11 9.75 6.52
C MET A 1 11.03 8.49 5.68
N GLY A 2 10.26 7.50 6.13
CA GLY A 2 10.05 6.26 5.39
C GLY A 2 9.06 6.50 4.24
N MET A 3 9.33 5.90 3.09
CA MET A 3 8.43 6.00 1.94
C MET A 3 7.24 5.06 2.18
N ARG A 4 6.02 5.61 2.10
CA ARG A 4 4.77 4.84 2.24
C ARG A 4 4.36 4.28 0.88
N ALA A 5 4.04 3.00 0.83
CA ALA A 5 3.62 2.32 -0.38
C ALA A 5 2.18 1.79 -0.23
N VAL A 6 1.42 1.81 -1.32
CA VAL A 6 0.11 1.14 -1.43
C VAL A 6 0.28 0.02 -2.45
N ILE A 7 -0.18 -1.18 -2.11
CA ILE A 7 -0.10 -2.35 -2.98
C ILE A 7 -1.48 -2.58 -3.59
N ALA A 8 -1.57 -2.61 -4.92
CA ALA A 8 -2.80 -2.89 -5.65
C ALA A 8 -2.57 -4.09 -6.56
N ASP A 9 -3.17 -5.23 -6.22
CA ASP A 9 -3.05 -6.49 -6.95
C ASP A 9 -4.27 -7.36 -6.64
N ASP A 10 -4.89 -7.94 -7.68
CA ASP A 10 -6.08 -8.79 -7.58
C ASP A 10 -5.74 -10.19 -7.04
N GLU A 11 -4.48 -10.60 -7.11
CA GLU A 11 -4.02 -11.90 -6.62
C GLU A 11 -3.48 -11.80 -5.18
N VAL A 12 -4.19 -12.43 -4.24
CA VAL A 12 -3.86 -12.41 -2.80
C VAL A 12 -2.43 -12.87 -2.52
N LEU A 13 -1.95 -13.88 -3.27
CA LEU A 13 -0.61 -14.44 -3.08
C LEU A 13 0.47 -13.42 -3.42
N ILE A 14 0.33 -12.73 -4.57
CA ILE A 14 1.30 -11.72 -5.04
C ILE A 14 1.33 -10.55 -4.07
N ARG A 15 0.16 -10.09 -3.61
CA ARG A 15 0.05 -9.00 -2.63
C ARG A 15 0.81 -9.27 -1.33
N MET A 16 0.71 -10.50 -0.80
CA MET A 16 1.46 -10.91 0.39
C MET A 16 2.97 -10.89 0.16
N TYR A 17 3.45 -11.40 -0.98
CA TYR A 17 4.88 -11.37 -1.32
C TYR A 17 5.42 -9.95 -1.45
N ILE A 18 4.67 -9.05 -2.12
CA ILE A 18 5.10 -7.65 -2.28
C ILE A 18 5.15 -6.92 -0.94
N ARG A 19 4.19 -7.17 -0.03
CA ARG A 19 4.24 -6.62 1.34
C ARG A 19 5.52 -7.04 2.04
N GLU A 20 5.84 -8.32 2.03
CA GLU A 20 7.03 -8.84 2.71
C GLU A 20 8.33 -8.23 2.16
N ILE A 21 8.43 -8.08 0.83
CA ILE A 21 9.56 -7.42 0.19
C ILE A 21 9.66 -5.96 0.63
N LEU A 22 8.55 -5.21 0.63
CA LEU A 22 8.54 -3.80 1.01
C LEU A 22 8.90 -3.61 2.49
N GLU A 23 8.32 -4.39 3.38
CA GLU A 23 8.60 -4.34 4.82
C GLU A 23 10.08 -4.69 5.12
N ASN A 24 10.64 -5.72 4.47
CA ASN A 24 12.07 -6.05 4.60
C ASN A 24 13.00 -4.95 4.11
N ASN A 25 12.56 -4.14 3.14
CA ASN A 25 13.33 -3.01 2.64
C ASN A 25 13.08 -1.71 3.42
N GLY A 26 12.33 -1.75 4.53
CA GLY A 26 12.06 -0.60 5.40
C GLY A 26 10.99 0.35 4.86
N TYR A 27 10.14 -0.10 3.94
CA TYR A 27 8.96 0.63 3.50
C TYR A 27 7.79 0.36 4.44
N GLU A 28 6.90 1.34 4.56
CA GLU A 28 5.68 1.20 5.35
C GLU A 28 4.50 1.01 4.37
N VAL A 29 3.83 -0.13 4.45
CA VAL A 29 2.65 -0.41 3.62
C VAL A 29 1.44 0.30 4.23
N ALA A 30 0.97 1.36 3.58
CA ALA A 30 -0.11 2.22 4.04
C ALA A 30 -1.51 1.66 3.70
N GLY A 31 -1.60 0.68 2.81
CA GLY A 31 -2.85 0.06 2.42
C GLY A 31 -2.66 -1.00 1.34
N GLU A 32 -3.66 -1.88 1.26
CA GLU A 32 -3.80 -2.92 0.23
C GLU A 32 -5.11 -2.73 -0.49
N ALA A 33 -5.08 -2.88 -1.81
CA ALA A 33 -6.25 -2.83 -2.66
C ALA A 33 -6.28 -4.07 -3.56
N GLU A 34 -7.47 -4.62 -3.74
CA GLU A 34 -7.72 -5.76 -4.62
C GLU A 34 -7.99 -5.31 -6.07
N ASP A 35 -8.34 -4.03 -6.26
CA ASP A 35 -8.55 -3.39 -7.57
C ASP A 35 -7.96 -1.96 -7.53
N GLY A 36 -7.50 -1.44 -8.67
CA GLY A 36 -7.01 -0.07 -8.82
C GLY A 36 -8.03 1.01 -8.42
N MET A 37 -9.34 0.69 -8.44
CA MET A 37 -10.38 1.57 -7.89
C MET A 37 -10.35 1.67 -6.36
N ASP A 38 -10.00 0.60 -5.65
CA ASP A 38 -9.86 0.58 -4.19
C ASP A 38 -8.51 1.16 -3.71
N ALA A 39 -7.52 1.24 -4.60
CA ALA A 39 -6.22 1.83 -4.31
C ALA A 39 -6.27 3.36 -4.19
N ALA A 40 -7.19 4.02 -4.90
CA ALA A 40 -7.33 5.47 -4.93
C ALA A 40 -7.74 6.08 -3.55
N PRO A 41 -8.70 5.50 -2.80
CA PRO A 41 -8.97 5.89 -1.41
C PRO A 41 -7.75 5.78 -0.48
N CYS A 42 -6.96 4.70 -0.60
CA CYS A 42 -5.80 4.45 0.27
C CYS A 42 -4.63 5.41 0.00
N ALA A 43 -4.41 5.81 -1.26
CA ALA A 43 -3.39 6.79 -1.63
C ALA A 43 -3.84 8.26 -1.39
N GLY A 44 -5.16 8.46 -1.22
CA GLY A 44 -5.83 9.76 -1.25
C GLY A 44 -6.11 10.40 0.12
N SER A 45 -5.24 10.27 1.12
CA SER A 45 -5.32 11.08 2.35
C SER A 45 -4.11 12.00 2.49
N ARG A 46 -4.07 13.03 1.64
CA ARG A 46 -3.28 14.23 1.94
C ARG A 46 -3.69 14.72 3.32
N GLY A 47 -2.71 14.88 4.20
CA GLY A 47 -2.87 15.31 5.59
C GLY A 47 -3.92 16.40 5.74
N ARG A 48 -5.02 16.04 6.40
CA ARG A 48 -5.94 16.99 7.00
C ARG A 48 -5.73 16.90 8.50
N THR A 49 -4.64 17.50 8.94
CA THR A 49 -4.48 17.91 10.34
C THR A 49 -5.45 19.06 10.56
N LEU A 50 -6.55 18.77 11.25
CA LEU A 50 -7.14 19.71 12.20
C LEU A 50 -6.75 19.23 13.60
#